data_AF-A0A8J7WY34-F1
#
_entry.id   AF-A0A8J7WY34-F1
#
_cell.length_a   1.000
_cell.length_b   1.000
_cell.length_c   1.000
_cell.angle_alpha   90.00
_cell.angle_beta   90.00
_cell.angle_gamma   90.00
#
_symmetry.space_group_name_H-M   'P 1'
#
loop_
_entity.id
_entity.type
_entity.pdbx_description
1 polymer ?
#
loop_
_entity_poly.entity_id
_entity_poly.type
_entity_poly.pdbx_seq_one_letter_code
_entity_poly.pdbx_strand_id
1 'polypeptide(L)'
;MIKFLIFIVAGFLLYKLIMGDQKKKGVDKDKRTQELIDSGEMVKDPVCGTYVSTETDIRVKDEDQVYYFCSYECRDRFLHQQEEKG
;
A
#
# COMPACT_ATOMS: atom_id res chain seq x y z
N MET A 1 32.97 20.56 -34.36
CA MET A 1 32.23 19.31 -34.08
C MET A 1 31.90 19.10 -32.59
N ILE A 2 32.61 19.74 -31.63
CA ILE A 2 32.35 19.65 -30.18
C ILE A 2 31.07 20.38 -29.72
N LYS A 3 30.62 21.39 -30.48
CA LYS A 3 29.40 22.18 -30.17
C LYS A 3 28.15 21.30 -30.00
N PHE A 4 27.98 20.27 -30.85
CA PHE A 4 26.84 19.35 -30.77
C PHE A 4 26.87 18.45 -29.53
N LEU A 5 28.05 18.03 -29.06
CA LEU A 5 28.17 17.26 -27.82
C LEU A 5 27.75 18.08 -26.59
N ILE A 6 28.08 19.37 -26.58
CA ILE A 6 27.66 20.27 -25.49
C ILE A 6 26.13 20.39 -25.45
N PHE A 7 25.47 20.51 -26.61
CA PHE A 7 24.01 20.56 -26.68
C PHE A 7 23.35 19.24 -26.25
N ILE A 8 23.92 18.08 -26.61
CA ILE A 8 23.41 16.78 -26.17
C ILE A 8 23.55 16.61 -24.65
N VAL A 9 24.70 16.96 -24.09
CA VAL A 9 24.93 16.88 -22.64
C VAL A 9 24.03 17.88 -21.89
N ALA A 10 23.89 19.11 -22.39
CA ALA A 10 23.00 20.10 -21.80
C ALA A 10 21.53 19.66 -21.87
N GLY A 11 21.09 19.11 -23.01
CA GLY A 11 19.75 18.54 -23.17
C GLY A 11 19.49 17.36 -22.23
N PHE A 12 20.48 16.48 -22.06
CA PHE A 12 20.39 15.36 -21.12
C PHE A 12 20.33 15.82 -19.66
N LEU A 13 21.11 16.84 -19.27
CA LEU A 13 21.07 17.40 -17.93
C LEU A 13 19.73 18.10 -17.64
N LEU A 14 19.17 18.83 -18.60
CA LEU A 14 17.85 19.44 -18.47
C LEU A 14 16.75 18.38 -18.39
N TYR A 15 16.80 17.36 -19.24
CA TYR A 15 15.89 16.22 -19.19
C TYR A 15 15.93 15.53 -17.82
N LYS A 16 17.14 15.27 -17.29
CA LYS A 16 17.32 14.64 -15.98
C LYS A 16 16.82 15.52 -14.83
N LEU A 17 16.97 16.84 -14.92
CA LEU A 17 16.43 17.77 -13.92
C LEU A 17 14.90 17.81 -13.93
N ILE A 18 14.27 17.77 -15.10
CA ILE A 18 12.80 17.78 -15.22
C ILE A 18 12.19 16.44 -14.76
N MET A 19 12.80 15.31 -15.13
CA MET A 19 12.29 13.98 -14.77
C MET A 19 12.74 13.50 -13.36
N GLY A 20 13.74 14.14 -12.76
CA GLY A 20 14.42 13.67 -11.55
C GLY A 20 13.65 13.86 -10.24
N ASP A 21 12.66 14.76 -10.21
CA ASP A 21 11.96 15.12 -8.96
C ASP A 21 10.84 14.13 -8.56
N GLN A 22 10.38 13.27 -9.50
CA GLN A 22 9.29 12.34 -9.22
C GLN A 22 9.70 11.07 -8.46
N LYS A 23 10.99 10.75 -8.37
CA LYS A 23 11.46 9.49 -7.76
C LYS A 23 11.44 9.47 -6.22
N LYS A 24 11.23 10.60 -5.55
CA LYS A 24 11.24 10.67 -4.06
C LYS A 24 9.89 10.37 -3.39
N LYS A 25 8.75 10.49 -4.10
CA LYS A 25 7.43 10.31 -3.47
C LYS A 25 7.05 8.85 -3.20
N GLY A 26 7.65 7.88 -3.89
CA GLY A 26 7.38 6.45 -3.65
C GLY A 26 8.07 5.92 -2.39
N VAL A 27 9.33 6.30 -2.17
CA VAL A 27 10.19 5.77 -1.09
C VAL A 27 9.69 6.15 0.31
N ASP A 28 9.10 7.34 0.45
CA ASP A 28 8.55 7.81 1.74
C ASP A 28 7.25 7.06 2.11
N LYS A 29 6.43 6.75 1.09
CA LYS A 29 5.14 6.09 1.27
C LYS A 29 5.30 4.63 1.70
N ASP A 30 6.27 3.92 1.14
CA ASP A 30 6.58 2.54 1.52
C ASP A 30 7.13 2.47 2.95
N LYS A 31 8.01 3.40 3.35
CA LYS A 31 8.56 3.43 4.72
C LYS A 31 7.49 3.67 5.79
N ARG A 32 6.60 4.64 5.57
CA ARG A 32 5.50 4.92 6.49
C ARG A 32 4.51 3.75 6.58
N THR A 33 4.22 3.11 5.45
CA THR A 33 3.36 1.90 5.43
C THR A 33 4.01 0.77 6.22
N GLN A 34 5.32 0.58 6.09
CA GLN A 34 6.06 -0.46 6.80
C GLN A 34 6.11 -0.20 8.31
N GLU A 35 6.32 1.05 8.73
CA GLU A 35 6.30 1.44 10.15
C GLU A 35 4.93 1.20 10.81
N LEU A 36 3.83 1.48 10.10
CA LEU A 36 2.46 1.22 10.57
C LEU A 36 2.11 -0.29 10.65
N ILE A 37 2.78 -1.13 9.86
CA ILE A 37 2.65 -2.60 9.96
C ILE A 37 3.44 -3.09 11.17
N ASP A 38 4.66 -2.60 11.35
CA ASP A 38 5.53 -2.98 12.46
C ASP A 38 4.99 -2.49 13.82
N SER A 39 4.26 -1.36 13.86
CA SER A 39 3.56 -0.85 15.04
C SER A 39 2.31 -1.67 15.43
N GLY A 40 1.86 -2.58 14.56
CA GLY A 40 0.64 -3.35 14.75
C GLY A 40 -0.65 -2.56 14.51
N GLU A 41 -0.55 -1.35 13.96
CA GLU A 41 -1.71 -0.52 13.62
C GLU A 41 -2.41 -0.97 12.34
N MET A 42 -1.74 -1.77 11.49
CA MET A 42 -2.34 -2.39 10.31
C MET A 42 -2.33 -3.92 10.39
N VAL A 43 -3.50 -4.51 10.18
CA VAL A 43 -3.75 -5.95 10.13
C VAL A 43 -4.15 -6.37 8.73
N LYS A 44 -3.98 -7.65 8.39
CA LYS A 44 -4.28 -8.18 7.07
C LYS A 44 -5.71 -8.70 7.00
N ASP A 45 -6.48 -8.23 6.02
CA ASP A 45 -7.81 -8.74 5.71
C ASP A 45 -7.72 -10.20 5.20
N PRO A 46 -8.45 -11.16 5.80
CA PRO A 46 -8.38 -12.58 5.43
C PRO A 46 -9.03 -12.90 4.07
N VAL A 47 -9.87 -12.02 3.53
CA VAL A 47 -10.61 -12.24 2.28
C VAL A 47 -9.84 -11.75 1.06
N CYS A 48 -9.35 -10.52 1.10
CA CYS A 48 -8.66 -9.90 -0.03
C CYS A 48 -7.13 -9.80 0.15
N GLY A 49 -6.62 -9.99 1.37
CA GLY A 49 -5.20 -9.86 1.69
C GLY A 49 -4.69 -8.42 1.78
N THR A 50 -5.59 -7.43 1.77
CA THR A 50 -5.26 -6.01 1.89
C THR A 50 -4.91 -5.67 3.35
N TYR A 51 -3.90 -4.83 3.56
CA TYR A 51 -3.59 -4.29 4.89
C TYR A 51 -4.58 -3.17 5.24
N VAL A 52 -5.23 -3.32 6.39
CA VAL A 52 -6.26 -2.40 6.89
C VAL A 52 -5.91 -1.97 8.30
N SER A 53 -6.26 -0.73 8.66
CA SER A 53 -6.02 -0.25 10.02
C SER A 53 -6.87 -1.02 11.04
N THR A 54 -6.31 -1.32 12.21
CA THR A 54 -7.05 -1.84 13.37
C THR A 54 -8.09 -0.85 13.91
N GLU A 55 -8.02 0.41 13.49
CA GLU A 55 -9.02 1.44 13.78
C GLU A 55 -10.28 1.32 12.92
N THR A 56 -10.34 0.38 11.96
CA THR A 56 -11.53 0.20 11.14
C THR A 56 -12.70 -0.35 11.95
N ASP A 57 -13.89 0.23 11.78
CA ASP A 57 -15.12 -0.21 12.45
C ASP A 57 -15.66 -1.55 11.92
N ILE A 58 -15.20 -1.97 10.73
CA ILE A 58 -15.63 -3.18 10.05
C ILE A 58 -14.82 -4.38 10.56
N ARG A 59 -15.26 -4.95 11.68
CA ARG A 59 -14.66 -6.14 12.30
C ARG A 59 -15.68 -7.23 12.61
N VAL A 60 -15.23 -8.48 12.57
CA VAL A 60 -16.00 -9.67 12.97
C VAL A 60 -15.23 -10.36 14.08
N LYS A 61 -15.92 -10.66 15.18
CA LYS A 61 -15.36 -11.45 16.26
C LYS A 61 -15.78 -12.90 16.04
N ASP A 62 -14.80 -13.74 15.77
CA ASP A 62 -14.92 -15.20 15.80
C ASP A 62 -14.37 -15.70 17.15
N GLU A 63 -14.80 -16.87 17.62
CA GLU A 63 -14.70 -17.33 19.02
C GLU A 63 -13.40 -16.95 19.77
N ASP A 64 -12.24 -17.07 19.12
CA ASP A 64 -10.91 -16.73 19.69
C ASP A 64 -10.17 -15.58 18.96
N GLN A 65 -10.73 -15.03 17.87
CA GLN A 65 -10.02 -14.03 17.05
C GLN A 65 -10.92 -12.92 16.50
N VAL A 66 -10.42 -11.69 16.52
CA VAL A 66 -11.07 -10.54 15.85
C VAL A 66 -10.44 -10.35 14.47
N TYR A 67 -11.26 -10.45 13.43
CA TYR A 67 -10.91 -10.18 12.05
C TYR A 67 -11.34 -8.78 11.64
N TYR A 68 -10.50 -8.09 10.87
CA TYR A 68 -10.74 -6.73 10.37
C TYR A 68 -10.80 -6.75 8.85
N PHE A 69 -11.70 -5.96 8.28
CA PHE A 69 -11.99 -5.99 6.84
C PHE A 69 -11.85 -4.62 6.20
N CYS A 70 -11.45 -4.59 4.93
CA CYS A 70 -11.31 -3.33 4.20
C CYS A 70 -12.67 -2.73 3.81
N SER A 71 -13.70 -3.57 3.70
CA SER A 71 -15.04 -3.18 3.26
C SER A 71 -16.10 -4.14 3.80
N TYR A 72 -17.37 -3.70 3.75
CA TYR A 72 -18.52 -4.54 4.09
C TYR A 72 -18.64 -5.78 3.21
N GLU A 73 -18.22 -5.70 1.94
CA GLU A 73 -18.22 -6.86 1.02
C GLU A 73 -17.24 -7.95 1.46
N CYS A 74 -16.03 -7.56 1.92
CA CYS A 74 -15.07 -8.52 2.44
C CYS A 74 -15.60 -9.18 3.72
N ARG A 75 -16.23 -8.41 4.60
CA ARG A 75 -16.90 -8.95 5.78
C ARG A 75 -17.98 -9.98 5.42
N ASP A 76 -18.85 -9.66 4.48
CA ASP A 76 -19.97 -10.50 4.06
C ASP A 76 -19.49 -11.83 3.46
N ARG A 77 -18.49 -11.75 2.57
CA ARG A 77 -17.80 -12.94 2.02
C ARG A 77 -17.17 -13.80 3.11
N PHE A 78 -16.58 -13.17 4.13
CA PHE A 78 -16.01 -13.90 5.26
C PHE A 78 -17.07 -14.66 6.04
N LEU A 79 -18.21 -14.02 6.33
CA LEU A 79 -19.32 -14.65 7.03
C LEU A 79 -19.86 -15.86 6.25
N HIS A 80 -20.10 -15.72 4.95
CA HIS A 80 -20.53 -16.84 4.12
C HIS A 80 -19.53 -18.00 4.09
N GLN A 81 -18.23 -17.71 4.04
CA GLN A 81 -17.20 -18.76 4.11
C GLN A 81 -17.10 -19.43 5.49
N GLN A 82 -17.40 -18.71 6.57
CA GLN A 82 -17.44 -19.28 7.92
C GLN A 82 -18.66 -20.19 8.09
N GLU A 83 -19.83 -19.80 7.57
CA GLU A 83 -21.05 -20.62 7.59
C GLU A 83 -20.88 -21.94 6.83
N GLU A 84 -20.18 -21.96 5.69
CA GLU A 84 -19.91 -23.20 4.95
C GLU A 84 -18.89 -24.12 5.63
N LYS A 85 -18.08 -23.60 6.57
CA LYS A 85 -17.03 -24.36 7.25
C LYS A 85 -17.46 -24.93 8.61
N GLY A 86 -18.64 -24.57 9.13
CA GLY A 86 -19.21 -25.08 10.38
C GLY A 86 -20.17 -26.24 10.16
#